data_AF-A0A1B0FM97-F1
#
_entry.id   AF-A0A1B0FM97-F1
#
_cell.length_a   1.000
_cell.length_b   1.000
_cell.length_c   1.000
_cell.angle_alpha   90.00
_cell.angle_beta   90.00
_cell.angle_gamma   90.00
#
_symmetry.space_group_name_H-M   'P 1'
#
loop_
_entity.id
_entity.type
_entity.pdbx_description
1 polymer ?
#
loop_
_entity_poly.entity_id
_entity_poly.type
_entity_poly.pdbx_seq_one_letter_code
_entity_poly.pdbx_strand_id
1 'polypeptide(L)' 'MSKIFPKKLVNKIFVPFEYRKNELSIEYGCILSDFRVVIPIKLRTKVLTELHSSHFGIVKIKTMARSYIWVPIMHRGIEN' A
#
# COMPACT_ATOMS: atom_id res chain seq x y z
N MET A 1 19.36 11.73 -3.75
CA MET A 1 18.75 10.82 -4.75
C MET A 1 17.39 11.36 -5.13
N SER A 2 17.24 11.84 -6.36
CA SER A 2 16.03 12.48 -6.88
C SER A 2 14.94 11.42 -7.10
N LYS A 3 13.85 11.47 -6.33
CA LYS A 3 12.69 10.58 -6.52
C LYS A 3 12.00 10.94 -7.84
N ILE A 4 12.07 10.06 -8.84
CA ILE A 4 11.44 10.27 -10.14
C ILE A 4 9.99 9.79 -10.04
N PHE A 5 9.07 10.70 -9.71
CA PHE A 5 7.63 10.47 -9.88
C PHE A 5 7.21 10.89 -11.30
N PRO A 6 6.40 10.08 -12.02
CA PRO A 6 5.94 10.43 -13.35
C PRO A 6 5.05 11.68 -13.31
N LYS A 7 5.41 12.71 -14.09
CA LYS A 7 4.76 14.04 -14.12
C LYS A 7 3.28 14.03 -14.53
N LYS A 8 2.76 12.93 -15.09
CA LYS A 8 1.37 12.79 -15.53
C LYS A 8 0.82 11.44 -15.11
N LEU A 9 0.06 11.42 -14.02
CA LEU A 9 -0.64 10.22 -13.56
C LEU A 9 -1.94 10.06 -14.34
N VAL A 10 -1.89 9.24 -15.39
CA VAL A 10 -3.06 8.97 -16.25
C VAL A 10 -4.10 8.11 -15.52
N ASN A 11 -3.71 7.42 -14.44
CA ASN A 11 -4.56 6.47 -13.73
C ASN A 11 -4.86 6.93 -12.29
N LYS A 12 -6.16 7.03 -11.97
CA LYS A 12 -6.67 7.41 -10.64
C LYS A 12 -6.15 6.52 -9.50
N ILE A 13 -5.69 5.30 -9.79
CA ILE A 13 -5.06 4.43 -8.78
C ILE A 13 -3.81 5.04 -8.14
N PHE A 14 -3.16 6.00 -8.82
CA PHE A 14 -1.93 6.63 -8.34
C PHE A 14 -2.18 7.90 -7.53
N VAL A 15 -3.40 8.43 -7.49
CA VAL A 15 -3.74 9.65 -6.73
C VAL A 15 -3.31 9.56 -5.25
N PRO A 16 -3.55 8.44 -4.52
CA PRO A 16 -3.11 8.32 -3.14
C PRO A 16 -1.58 8.35 -2.97
N PHE A 17 -0.85 7.94 -4.01
CA PHE A 17 0.61 7.92 -4.01
C PHE A 17 1.20 9.30 -4.28
N GLU A 18 0.54 10.14 -5.08
CA GLU A 18 0.95 11.52 -5.32
C GLU A 18 0.81 12.36 -4.06
N TYR A 19 -0.34 12.25 -3.37
CA TYR A 19 -0.59 12.97 -2.12
C TYR A 19 0.48 12.67 -1.06
N ARG A 20 0.95 11.41 -1.00
CA ARG A 20 1.97 10.95 -0.05
C ARG A 20 3.36 10.80 -0.64
N LYS A 21 3.66 11.34 -1.83
CA LYS A 21 4.94 11.05 -2.54
C LYS A 21 6.19 11.33 -1.71
N ASN A 22 6.12 12.32 -0.82
CA ASN A 22 7.22 12.71 0.05
C ASN A 22 7.45 11.67 1.16
N GLU A 23 6.38 11.01 1.62
CA GLU A 23 6.38 9.95 2.64
C GLU A 23 6.79 8.58 2.07
N LEU A 24 6.83 8.43 0.74
CA LEU A 24 7.18 7.17 0.10
C LEU A 24 8.70 7.01 -0.05
N SER A 25 9.24 5.87 0.35
CA SER A 25 10.63 5.45 0.10
C SER A 25 10.68 4.20 -0.78
N ILE A 26 11.84 3.96 -1.40
CA ILE A 26 12.12 2.70 -2.08
C ILE A 26 13.25 2.01 -1.32
N GLU A 27 12.98 0.82 -0.80
CA GLU A 27 13.95 0.02 -0.06
C GLU A 27 13.81 -1.44 -0.49
N TYR A 28 14.93 -2.11 -0.77
CA TYR A 28 14.96 -3.50 -1.23
C TYR A 28 14.05 -3.79 -2.46
N GLY A 29 13.87 -2.79 -3.34
CA GLY A 29 12.99 -2.88 -4.51
C GLY A 29 11.49 -2.77 -4.19
N CYS A 30 11.12 -2.52 -2.94
CA CYS A 30 9.76 -2.30 -2.47
C CYS A 30 9.49 -0.81 -2.24
N ILE A 31 8.24 -0.40 -2.41
CA ILE A 31 7.77 0.94 -2.02
C ILE A 31 7.29 0.85 -0.57
N LEU A 32 7.78 1.74 0.30
CA LEU A 32 7.38 1.81 1.71
C LEU A 32 6.69 3.15 2.00
N SER A 33 5.73 3.14 2.91
CA SER A 33 5.07 4.30 3.52
C SER A 33 5.15 4.13 5.04
N ASP A 34 5.92 4.96 5.74
CA ASP A 34 6.05 4.92 7.20
C ASP A 34 6.32 3.48 7.74
N PHE A 35 7.36 2.84 7.18
CA PHE A 35 7.78 1.46 7.46
C PHE A 35 6.82 0.34 7.01
N ARG A 36 5.74 0.66 6.30
CA ARG A 36 4.79 -0.32 5.76
C ARG A 36 5.00 -0.51 4.28
N VAL A 37 4.99 -1.77 3.83
CA VAL A 37 5.13 -2.10 2.41
C VAL A 37 3.83 -1.79 1.69
N VAL A 38 3.92 -1.06 0.58
CA VAL A 38 2.79 -0.83 -0.30
C VAL A 38 2.55 -2.09 -1.13
N ILE A 39 1.37 -2.70 -0.97
CA ILE A 39 1.04 -3.93 -1.69
C ILE A 39 0.21 -3.65 -2.95
N PRO A 40 0.73 -4.01 -4.15
CA PRO A 40 -0.01 -3.92 -5.40
C PRO A 40 -1.34 -4.66 -5.33
N ILE A 41 -2.36 -4.13 -6.00
CA ILE A 41 -3.71 -4.73 -6.04
C ILE A 41 -3.65 -6.22 -6.42
N LYS A 42 -2.82 -6.56 -7.42
CA LYS A 42 -2.62 -7.93 -7.91
C LYS A 42 -2.09 -8.90 -6.85
N LEU A 43 -1.35 -8.41 -5.85
CA LEU A 43 -0.74 -9.23 -4.80
C LEU A 43 -1.58 -9.31 -3.53
N ARG A 44 -2.63 -8.48 -3.39
CA ARG A 44 -3.48 -8.45 -2.18
C ARG A 44 -4.10 -9.81 -1.87
N THR A 45 -4.65 -10.49 -2.88
CA THR A 45 -5.24 -11.82 -2.69
C THR A 45 -4.21 -12.82 -2.20
N LYS A 46 -3.03 -12.86 -2.83
CA LYS A 46 -1.95 -13.77 -2.43
C LYS A 46 -1.52 -13.54 -0.98
N VAL A 47 -1.32 -12.28 -0.60
CA VAL A 47 -0.92 -11.92 0.76
C VAL A 47 -2.00 -12.28 1.78
N LEU A 48 -3.28 -12.08 1.46
CA LEU A 48 -4.38 -12.52 2.32
C LEU A 48 -4.42 -14.04 2.47
N THR A 49 -4.20 -14.79 1.39
CA THR A 49 -4.12 -16.26 1.43
C THR A 49 -2.97 -16.73 2.31
N GLU A 50 -1.76 -16.20 2.14
CA GLU A 50 -0.60 -16.56 2.99
C GLU A 50 -0.86 -16.23 4.47
N LEU A 51 -1.47 -15.08 4.74
CA LEU A 51 -1.84 -14.71 6.10
C LEU A 51 -2.87 -15.69 6.67
N HIS A 52 -3.86 -16.14 5.90
CA HIS A 52 -4.83 -17.15 6.36
C HIS A 52 -4.21 -18.53 6.58
N SER A 53 -3.19 -18.92 5.79
CA SER A 53 -2.47 -20.19 5.95
C SER A 53 -1.74 -20.31 7.30
N SER A 54 -1.45 -19.19 7.97
CA SER A 54 -0.77 -19.18 9.27
C SER A 54 -1.63 -19.61 10.45
N HIS A 55 -2.92 -19.90 10.23
CA HIS A 55 -3.92 -20.27 11.26
C HIS A 55 -4.05 -19.29 12.44
N PHE A 56 -3.45 -18.10 12.36
CA PHE A 56 -3.72 -17.04 13.31
C PHE A 56 -5.20 -16.62 13.15
N GLY A 57 -5.94 -16.49 14.24
CA GLY A 57 -7.34 -16.05 14.18
C GLY A 57 -7.49 -14.75 13.38
N ILE A 58 -8.65 -14.56 12.73
CA ILE A 58 -8.96 -13.44 11.81
C ILE A 58 -8.56 -12.06 12.36
N VAL A 59 -8.67 -11.85 13.69
CA VAL A 59 -8.28 -10.61 14.36
C VAL A 59 -6.77 -10.38 14.29
N LYS A 60 -5.97 -11.40 14.61
CA LYS A 60 -4.49 -11.32 14.62
C LYS A 60 -3.93 -11.14 13.20
N ILE A 61 -4.52 -11.81 12.21
CA ILE A 61 -4.19 -11.61 10.79
C ILE A 61 -4.46 -10.17 10.35
N LYS A 62 -5.64 -9.64 10.69
CA LYS A 62 -6.00 -8.25 10.34
C LYS A 62 -5.08 -7.23 11.01
N THR A 63 -4.65 -7.48 12.24
CA THR A 63 -3.70 -6.61 12.95
C THR A 63 -2.32 -6.64 12.28
N MET A 64 -1.77 -7.83 12.01
CA MET A 64 -0.49 -7.96 11.31
C MET A 64 -0.53 -7.31 9.92
N ALA A 65 -1.59 -7.55 9.15
CA ALA A 65 -1.78 -6.92 7.85
C ALA A 65 -1.72 -5.38 7.97
N ARG A 66 -2.42 -4.78 8.93
CA ARG A 66 -2.43 -3.31 9.11
C ARG A 66 -1.10 -2.74 9.57
N SER A 67 -0.33 -3.50 10.35
CA SER A 67 0.98 -3.08 10.86
C SER A 67 2.06 -3.08 9.78
N TYR A 68 2.00 -4.00 8.81
CA TYR A 68 3.05 -4.13 7.78
C TYR A 68 2.63 -3.68 6.39
N ILE A 69 1.32 -3.62 6.11
CA ILE A 69 0.81 -3.37 4.77
C ILE A 69 0.12 -2.02 4.74
N TRP A 70 0.58 -1.18 3.82
CA TRP A 70 -0.16 0.00 3.43
C TRP A 70 -0.99 -0.32 2.19
N VAL A 71 -2.31 -0.14 2.33
CA VAL A 71 -3.25 -0.21 1.22
C VAL A 71 -3.69 1.21 0.91
N PRO A 72 -3.46 1.74 -0.31
CA PRO A 72 -4.06 3.00 -0.71
C PRO A 72 -5.57 2.82 -0.66
N ILE A 73 -6.22 3.41 0.35
CA ILE A 73 -7.66 3.62 0.33
C ILE A 73 -7.88 4.58 -0.83
N MET A 74 -8.54 4.13 -1.90
CA MET A 74 -9.10 5.06 -2.86
C MET A 74 -10.18 5.82 -2.10
N HIS A 75 -9.82 6.97 -1.52
CA HIS A 75 -10.77 7.86 -0.88
C HIS A 75 -11.63 8.45 -2.01
N ARG A 76 -12.66 7.69 -2.38
CA ARG A 76 -13.60 8.05 -3.41
C ARG A 76 -14.63 8.97 -2.75
N GLY A 77 -14.41 10.28 -2.89
CA GLY A 77 -15.46 11.30 -2.92
C GLY A 77 -15.98 11.85 -1.59
N ILE A 78 -15.17 12.66 -0.88
CA ILE A 78 -15.68 13.67 0.05
C ILE A 78 -14.86 14.95 -0.14
N GLU A 79 -15.03 15.59 -1.29
CA GLU A 79 -14.83 17.04 -1.42
C GLU A 79 -16.01 17.53 -2.25
N ASN A 80 -17.01 18.05 -1.53
CA ASN A 80 -18.00 18.98 -2.04
C ASN A 80 -18.00 20.18 -1.10
#